data_AF-A0A6N6VZ80-F1
#
_entry.id   AF-A0A6N6VZ80-F1
#
_cell.length_a   1.000
_cell.length_b   1.000
_cell.length_c   1.000
_cell.angle_alpha   90.00
_cell.angle_beta   90.00
_cell.angle_gamma   90.00
#
_symmetry.space_group_name_H-M   'P 1'
#
loop_
_entity.id
_entity.type
_entity.pdbx_description
1 polymer ?
#
loop_
_entity_poly.entity_id
_entity_poly.type
_entity_poly.pdbx_seq_one_letter_code
_entity_poly.pdbx_strand_id
1 'polypeptide(L)'
;MKKRNFIFAISLLTVATLSCGGNVLATLSTKKSLQEQAINDMQNGNYADAQTKLLTLIANDPTNYSAVSLLASCYAAIGGIKLYDILIKAATDKSLSNPSSNPINFSAALLPTPTAFIFSQLVLATNTMATIPTASLTSDMSFLQQMLLGIYLLLQMQDLLNTLRASGTLTNAQIALLFSTIANVNGASNSGNSNQLTQAITSVTSGITNSAGGTQAQQVSNFLTPFI
;
A
#
# COMPACT_ATOMS: atom_id res chain seq x y z
N MET A 1 -31.19 -40.39 2.35
CA MET A 1 -30.18 -39.42 1.90
C MET A 1 -29.42 -38.88 3.10
N LYS A 2 -28.10 -39.13 3.16
CA LYS A 2 -27.21 -38.71 4.25
C LYS A 2 -26.98 -37.19 4.19
N LYS A 3 -27.35 -36.45 5.24
CA LYS A 3 -26.90 -35.06 5.46
C LYS A 3 -25.47 -35.09 6.00
N ARG A 4 -24.49 -34.60 5.21
CA ARG A 4 -23.14 -34.29 5.69
C ARG A 4 -23.18 -32.90 6.31
N ASN A 5 -23.08 -32.82 7.63
CA ASN A 5 -22.82 -31.57 8.33
C ASN A 5 -21.31 -31.30 8.25
N PHE A 6 -20.90 -30.30 7.47
CA PHE A 6 -19.55 -29.73 7.55
C PHE A 6 -19.56 -28.68 8.66
N ILE A 7 -18.95 -29.01 9.79
CA ILE A 7 -18.63 -28.07 10.86
C ILE A 7 -17.30 -27.41 10.48
N PHE A 8 -17.33 -26.11 10.15
CA PHE A 8 -16.12 -25.29 10.12
C PHE A 8 -15.70 -25.03 11.56
N ALA A 9 -14.60 -25.68 11.99
CA ALA A 9 -13.94 -25.36 13.24
C ALA A 9 -13.26 -23.98 13.09
N ILE A 10 -13.88 -22.95 13.65
CA ILE A 10 -13.25 -21.66 13.89
C ILE A 10 -12.22 -21.90 15.00
N SER A 11 -10.95 -21.97 14.62
CA SER A 11 -9.87 -21.94 15.60
C SER A 11 -9.76 -20.51 16.12
N LEU A 12 -10.41 -20.25 17.27
CA LEU A 12 -10.07 -19.11 18.12
C LEU A 12 -8.66 -19.33 18.63
N LEU A 13 -7.67 -18.67 18.02
CA LEU A 13 -6.38 -18.49 18.64
C LEU A 13 -6.53 -17.40 19.71
N THR A 14 -6.78 -17.83 20.94
CA THR A 14 -6.73 -17.00 22.14
C THR A 14 -5.31 -16.47 22.33
N VAL A 15 -5.15 -15.16 22.23
CA VAL A 15 -3.92 -14.48 22.64
C VAL A 15 -3.83 -14.59 24.16
N ALA A 16 -3.03 -15.54 24.63
CA ALA A 16 -2.64 -15.61 26.02
C ALA A 16 -1.78 -14.39 26.35
N THR A 17 -2.31 -13.50 27.18
CA THR A 17 -1.54 -12.51 27.94
C THR A 17 -0.60 -13.24 28.90
N LEU A 18 0.68 -13.33 28.55
CA LEU A 18 1.74 -13.68 29.49
C LEU A 18 2.82 -12.60 29.44
N SER A 19 2.59 -11.56 30.24
CA SER A 19 3.65 -10.85 30.94
C SER A 19 4.21 -11.79 32.00
N CYS A 20 5.48 -12.19 31.88
CA CYS A 20 6.40 -12.46 32.98
C CYS A 20 7.81 -12.69 32.42
N GLY A 21 8.79 -12.03 33.03
CA GLY A 21 10.16 -11.93 32.54
C GLY A 21 10.95 -13.24 32.50
N GLY A 22 12.08 -13.18 31.80
CA GLY A 22 13.01 -14.31 31.71
C GLY A 22 14.22 -14.01 30.84
N ASN A 23 15.09 -13.11 31.32
CA ASN A 23 16.50 -13.10 30.95
C ASN A 23 17.10 -14.46 31.36
N VAL A 24 17.15 -15.45 30.48
CA VAL A 24 17.85 -16.74 30.75
C VAL A 24 18.70 -17.23 29.56
N LEU A 25 18.70 -16.57 28.40
CA LEU A 25 19.60 -16.90 27.28
C LEU A 25 20.35 -15.68 26.71
N ALA A 26 20.78 -14.75 27.58
CA ALA A 26 21.59 -13.59 27.21
C ALA A 26 23.10 -13.91 27.02
N THR A 27 23.43 -15.09 26.47
CA THR A 27 24.81 -15.50 26.18
C THR A 27 24.90 -16.31 24.88
N LEU A 28 24.37 -15.78 23.77
CA LEU A 28 24.82 -16.13 22.41
C LEU A 28 24.55 -14.92 21.46
N SER A 29 25.60 -14.15 21.14
CA SER A 29 25.62 -13.00 20.22
C SER A 29 24.64 -11.84 20.51
N THR A 30 24.95 -10.98 21.49
CA THR A 30 24.19 -9.77 21.84
C THR A 30 24.34 -8.60 20.85
N LYS A 31 24.53 -8.87 19.56
CA LYS A 31 24.38 -7.85 18.51
C LYS A 31 23.20 -8.26 17.64
N LYS A 32 22.02 -7.70 17.93
CA LYS A 32 20.88 -7.77 16.99
C LYS A 32 21.39 -7.35 15.62
N SER A 33 21.05 -8.10 14.57
CA SER A 33 21.44 -7.71 13.21
C SER A 33 20.92 -6.30 12.93
N LEU A 34 21.62 -5.52 12.09
CA LEU A 34 21.20 -4.14 11.81
C LEU A 34 19.76 -4.10 11.24
N GLN A 35 19.35 -5.19 10.57
CA GLN A 35 18.01 -5.39 10.04
C GLN A 35 16.98 -5.63 11.15
N GLU A 36 17.29 -6.48 12.14
CA GLU A 36 16.43 -6.65 13.33
C GLU A 36 16.27 -5.35 14.11
N GLN A 37 17.32 -4.54 14.22
CA GLN A 37 17.23 -3.22 14.87
C GLN A 37 16.28 -2.30 14.11
N ALA A 38 16.41 -2.24 12.78
CA ALA A 38 15.48 -1.47 11.95
C ALA A 38 14.02 -1.95 12.08
N ILE A 39 13.79 -3.27 12.13
CA ILE A 39 12.44 -3.83 12.34
C ILE A 39 11.87 -3.40 13.71
N ASN A 40 12.68 -3.48 14.77
CA ASN A 40 12.26 -3.03 16.11
C ASN A 40 11.94 -1.52 16.11
N ASP A 41 12.75 -0.70 15.44
CA ASP A 41 12.50 0.73 15.32
C ASP A 41 11.17 1.01 14.58
N MET A 42 10.90 0.30 13.48
CA MET A 42 9.62 0.40 12.76
C MET A 42 8.42 0.01 13.62
N GLN A 43 8.56 -1.04 14.44
CA GLN A 43 7.50 -1.48 15.36
C GLN A 43 7.23 -0.46 16.46
N ASN A 44 8.26 0.27 16.90
CA ASN A 44 8.15 1.34 17.89
C ASN A 44 7.75 2.71 17.30
N GLY A 45 7.55 2.80 15.98
CA GLY A 45 7.23 4.05 15.28
C GLY A 45 8.43 4.97 15.00
N ASN A 46 9.65 4.51 15.28
CA ASN A 46 10.90 5.24 15.05
C ASN A 46 11.37 5.08 13.59
N TYR A 47 10.54 5.49 12.63
CA TYR A 47 10.80 5.25 11.22
C TYR A 47 12.05 5.96 10.68
N ALA A 48 12.41 7.14 11.19
CA ALA A 48 13.63 7.83 10.77
C ALA A 48 14.91 7.05 11.15
N ASP A 49 14.91 6.44 12.33
CA ASP A 49 16.03 5.61 12.80
C ASP A 49 16.11 4.29 12.03
N ALA A 50 14.95 3.69 11.72
CA ALA A 50 14.88 2.51 10.88
C ALA A 50 15.38 2.78 9.46
N GLN A 51 14.97 3.91 8.87
CA GLN A 51 15.38 4.34 7.53
C GLN A 51 16.91 4.43 7.43
N THR A 52 17.55 5.09 8.41
CA THR A 52 19.01 5.26 8.45
C THR A 52 19.73 3.92 8.48
N LYS A 53 19.22 2.96 9.28
CA LYS A 53 19.78 1.61 9.38
C LYS A 53 19.60 0.80 8.09
N LEU A 54 18.44 0.89 7.45
CA LEU A 54 18.13 0.20 6.21
C LEU A 54 18.94 0.75 5.02
N LEU A 55 19.11 2.08 4.93
CA LEU A 55 20.00 2.69 3.94
C LEU A 55 21.44 2.22 4.12
N THR A 56 21.91 2.09 5.36
CA THR A 56 23.26 1.56 5.65
C THR A 56 23.38 0.09 5.21
N LEU A 57 22.35 -0.73 5.44
CA LEU A 57 22.34 -2.13 4.97
C LEU A 57 22.42 -2.21 3.44
N ILE A 58 21.58 -1.45 2.74
CA ILE A 58 21.48 -1.50 1.27
C ILE A 58 22.75 -0.94 0.61
N ALA A 59 23.40 0.06 1.23
CA ALA A 59 24.69 0.55 0.75
C ALA A 59 25.79 -0.52 0.81
N ASN A 60 25.74 -1.43 1.80
CA ASN A 60 26.70 -2.51 1.96
C ASN A 60 26.33 -3.76 1.14
N ASP A 61 25.04 -4.05 0.98
CA ASP A 61 24.51 -5.13 0.15
C ASP A 61 23.26 -4.66 -0.62
N PRO A 62 23.45 -4.13 -1.85
CA PRO A 62 22.35 -3.67 -2.68
C PRO A 62 21.37 -4.77 -3.11
N THR A 63 21.78 -6.04 -2.97
CA THR A 63 20.97 -7.21 -3.35
C THR A 63 20.18 -7.78 -2.17
N ASN A 64 20.29 -7.19 -0.97
CA ASN A 64 19.43 -7.51 0.15
C ASN A 64 18.01 -6.95 -0.10
N TYR A 65 17.25 -7.63 -0.95
CA TYR A 65 15.91 -7.22 -1.36
C TYR A 65 14.91 -7.21 -0.19
N SER A 66 15.19 -7.94 0.89
CA SER A 66 14.42 -7.84 2.14
C SER A 66 14.63 -6.50 2.83
N ALA A 67 15.86 -5.98 2.89
CA ALA A 67 16.13 -4.64 3.40
C ALA A 67 15.54 -3.56 2.48
N VAL A 68 15.58 -3.76 1.16
CA VAL A 68 14.96 -2.85 0.17
C VAL A 68 13.43 -2.78 0.38
N SER A 69 12.76 -3.92 0.55
CA SER A 69 11.30 -3.93 0.78
C SER A 69 10.90 -3.34 2.13
N LEU A 70 11.72 -3.53 3.17
CA LEU A 70 11.56 -2.87 4.47
C LEU A 70 11.74 -1.36 4.35
N LEU A 71 12.72 -0.88 3.57
CA LEU A 71 12.94 0.54 3.35
C LEU A 71 11.75 1.18 2.62
N ALA A 72 11.20 0.51 1.61
CA ALA A 72 9.98 0.97 0.93
C ALA A 72 8.79 1.10 1.90
N SER A 73 8.61 0.10 2.77
CA SER A 73 7.58 0.15 3.83
C SER A 73 7.83 1.27 4.83
N CYS A 74 9.10 1.56 5.14
CA CYS A 74 9.51 2.64 6.02
C CYS A 74 9.16 4.02 5.43
N TYR A 75 9.47 4.26 4.15
CA TYR A 75 9.05 5.48 3.45
C TYR A 75 7.52 5.65 3.49
N ALA A 76 6.77 4.60 3.16
CA ALA A 76 5.32 4.64 3.23
C ALA A 76 4.80 5.00 4.64
N ALA A 77 5.38 4.39 5.68
CA ALA A 77 5.02 4.67 7.07
C ALA A 77 5.37 6.09 7.53
N ILE A 78 6.48 6.68 7.06
CA ILE A 78 6.83 8.09 7.27
C ILE A 78 5.74 8.99 6.65
N GLY A 79 5.21 8.62 5.49
CA GLY A 79 4.06 9.26 4.86
C GLY A 79 2.71 8.96 5.52
N GLY A 80 2.67 8.31 6.68
CA GLY A 80 1.43 7.94 7.37
C GLY A 80 0.69 6.74 6.76
N ILE A 81 1.28 6.08 5.76
CA ILE A 81 0.74 4.86 5.14
C ILE A 81 1.23 3.64 5.92
N LYS A 82 0.57 3.36 7.04
CA LYS A 82 0.82 2.17 7.85
C LYS A 82 -0.11 1.05 7.40
N LEU A 83 0.40 0.13 6.58
CA LEU A 83 -0.41 -0.93 5.96
C LEU A 83 -1.19 -1.75 6.99
N TYR A 84 -0.61 -2.04 8.16
CA TYR A 84 -1.31 -2.80 9.20
C TYR A 84 -2.51 -2.02 9.77
N ASP A 85 -2.37 -0.72 10.05
CA ASP A 85 -3.47 0.13 10.54
C ASP A 85 -4.60 0.20 9.50
N ILE A 86 -4.23 0.36 8.22
CA ILE A 86 -5.17 0.39 7.10
C ILE A 86 -5.94 -0.93 7.00
N LEU A 87 -5.24 -2.07 7.07
CA LEU A 87 -5.84 -3.40 6.99
C LEU A 87 -6.77 -3.69 8.18
N ILE A 88 -6.36 -3.32 9.40
CA ILE A 88 -7.20 -3.46 10.60
C ILE A 88 -8.45 -2.61 10.42
N LYS A 89 -8.30 -1.33 10.06
CA LYS A 89 -9.44 -0.44 9.86
C LYS A 89 -10.39 -0.98 8.80
N ALA A 90 -9.87 -1.45 7.66
CA ALA A 90 -10.66 -2.06 6.59
C ALA A 90 -11.43 -3.31 7.03
N ALA A 91 -10.86 -4.13 7.92
CA ALA A 91 -11.49 -5.34 8.41
C ALA A 91 -12.52 -5.09 9.53
N THR A 92 -12.32 -4.04 10.34
CA THR A 92 -13.13 -3.82 11.56
C THR A 92 -14.18 -2.73 11.42
N ASP A 93 -13.98 -1.75 10.55
CA ASP A 93 -14.89 -0.62 10.41
C ASP A 93 -16.09 -0.96 9.50
N LYS A 94 -17.22 -1.24 10.13
CA LYS A 94 -18.47 -1.60 9.45
C LYS A 94 -19.16 -0.43 8.74
N SER A 95 -18.68 0.81 8.94
CA SER A 95 -19.22 1.99 8.28
C SER A 95 -18.62 2.24 6.89
N LEU A 96 -17.57 1.49 6.54
CA LEU A 96 -16.92 1.60 5.23
C LEU A 96 -17.86 1.16 4.12
N SER A 97 -17.86 1.93 3.03
CA SER A 97 -18.58 1.59 1.81
C SER A 97 -18.04 0.28 1.19
N ASN A 98 -18.86 -0.43 0.42
CA ASN A 98 -18.38 -1.63 -0.27
C ASN A 98 -17.30 -1.21 -1.30
N PRO A 99 -16.07 -1.76 -1.22
CA PRO A 99 -14.98 -1.39 -2.11
C PRO A 99 -15.30 -1.64 -3.59
N SER A 100 -16.21 -2.58 -3.90
CA SER A 100 -16.63 -2.88 -5.26
C SER A 100 -17.63 -1.88 -5.84
N SER A 101 -18.36 -1.13 -5.02
CA SER A 101 -19.35 -0.14 -5.50
C SER A 101 -18.83 1.28 -5.46
N ASN A 102 -17.94 1.62 -4.52
CA ASN A 102 -17.34 2.95 -4.44
C ASN A 102 -15.88 2.88 -3.92
N PRO A 103 -14.93 2.44 -4.75
CA PRO A 103 -13.54 2.25 -4.33
C PRO A 103 -12.87 3.57 -3.91
N ILE A 104 -13.26 4.70 -4.50
CA ILE A 104 -12.70 6.01 -4.18
C ILE A 104 -13.11 6.43 -2.77
N ASN A 105 -14.41 6.41 -2.43
CA ASN A 105 -14.87 6.79 -1.09
C ASN A 105 -14.43 5.79 -0.02
N PHE A 106 -14.39 4.50 -0.35
CA PHE A 106 -13.78 3.49 0.52
C PHE A 106 -12.33 3.83 0.86
N SER A 107 -11.53 4.17 -0.16
CA SER A 107 -10.13 4.54 0.05
C SER A 107 -9.97 5.86 0.81
N ALA A 108 -10.84 6.84 0.60
CA ALA A 108 -10.79 8.14 1.28
C ALA A 108 -11.07 8.02 2.79
N ALA A 109 -11.87 7.02 3.20
CA ALA A 109 -12.11 6.74 4.61
C ALA A 109 -10.91 6.03 5.29
N LEU A 110 -10.05 5.35 4.53
CA LEU A 110 -8.95 4.54 5.06
C LEU A 110 -7.59 5.22 4.98
N LEU A 111 -7.35 5.97 3.92
CA LEU A 111 -6.06 6.58 3.61
C LEU A 111 -5.99 8.00 4.17
N PRO A 112 -4.78 8.51 4.47
CA PRO A 112 -4.61 9.89 4.87
C PRO A 112 -4.96 10.84 3.72
N THR A 113 -5.35 12.07 4.06
CA THR A 113 -5.60 13.12 3.06
C THR A 113 -4.37 13.32 2.17
N PRO A 114 -4.50 13.36 0.84
CA PRO A 114 -3.38 13.58 -0.06
C PRO A 114 -2.65 14.90 0.25
N THR A 115 -1.33 14.83 0.36
CA THR A 115 -0.44 16.00 0.49
C THR A 115 0.83 15.77 -0.31
N ALA A 116 1.53 16.84 -0.67
CA ALA A 116 2.81 16.76 -1.36
C ALA A 116 3.85 15.90 -0.60
N PHE A 117 3.86 15.98 0.73
CA PHE A 117 4.73 15.16 1.56
C PHE A 117 4.41 13.67 1.42
N ILE A 118 3.14 13.27 1.55
CA ILE A 118 2.72 11.87 1.43
C ILE A 118 3.04 11.33 0.03
N PHE A 119 2.81 12.13 -1.02
CA PHE A 119 3.18 11.75 -2.38
C PHE A 119 4.68 11.56 -2.53
N SER A 120 5.51 12.46 -1.98
CA SER A 120 6.97 12.30 -2.03
C SER A 120 7.43 11.00 -1.37
N GLN A 121 6.83 10.63 -0.24
CA GLN A 121 7.15 9.39 0.47
C GLN A 121 6.70 8.14 -0.30
N LEU A 122 5.53 8.18 -0.96
CA LEU A 122 5.07 7.08 -1.81
C LEU A 122 5.90 6.95 -3.09
N VAL A 123 6.37 8.04 -3.68
CA VAL A 123 7.32 8.00 -4.80
C VAL A 123 8.62 7.34 -4.36
N LEU A 124 9.17 7.71 -3.20
CA LEU A 124 10.35 7.04 -2.63
C LEU A 124 10.10 5.55 -2.40
N ALA A 125 8.96 5.18 -1.81
CA ALA A 125 8.60 3.79 -1.55
C ALA A 125 8.47 2.95 -2.84
N THR A 126 7.75 3.47 -3.83
CA THR A 126 7.50 2.79 -5.11
C THR A 126 8.79 2.67 -5.93
N ASN A 127 9.60 3.74 -6.01
CA ASN A 127 10.90 3.69 -6.67
C ASN A 127 11.86 2.72 -5.98
N THR A 128 11.84 2.65 -4.64
CA THR A 128 12.65 1.69 -3.87
C THR A 128 12.24 0.25 -4.20
N MET A 129 10.95 -0.06 -4.27
CA MET A 129 10.49 -1.39 -4.69
C MET A 129 10.87 -1.72 -6.14
N ALA A 130 10.85 -0.72 -7.02
CA ALA A 130 11.19 -0.90 -8.43
C ALA A 130 12.67 -1.28 -8.67
N THR A 131 13.55 -1.11 -7.67
CA THR A 131 14.95 -1.56 -7.78
C THR A 131 15.11 -3.07 -7.59
N ILE A 132 14.09 -3.77 -7.10
CA ILE A 132 14.11 -5.23 -6.96
C ILE A 132 13.79 -5.86 -8.33
N PRO A 133 14.69 -6.68 -8.91
CA PRO A 133 14.41 -7.36 -10.16
C PRO A 133 13.18 -8.26 -10.04
N THR A 134 12.36 -8.35 -11.09
CA THR A 134 11.13 -9.15 -11.09
C THR A 134 11.37 -10.61 -10.72
N ALA A 135 12.48 -11.19 -11.17
CA ALA A 135 12.86 -12.57 -10.85
C ALA A 135 13.20 -12.81 -9.36
N SER A 136 13.44 -11.74 -8.61
CA SER A 136 13.79 -11.76 -7.18
C SER A 136 12.66 -11.32 -6.26
N LEU A 137 11.51 -10.91 -6.82
CA LEU A 137 10.33 -10.59 -6.04
C LEU A 137 9.72 -11.86 -5.46
N THR A 138 9.67 -11.94 -4.13
CA THR A 138 8.84 -12.93 -3.44
C THR A 138 7.36 -12.59 -3.58
N SER A 139 6.46 -13.51 -3.18
CA SER A 139 5.02 -13.24 -3.12
C SER A 139 4.69 -12.02 -2.27
N ASP A 140 5.36 -11.88 -1.13
CA ASP A 140 5.10 -10.82 -0.15
C ASP A 140 5.63 -9.48 -0.66
N MET A 141 6.78 -9.47 -1.33
CA MET A 141 7.31 -8.26 -1.98
C MET A 141 6.43 -7.82 -3.15
N SER A 142 5.94 -8.77 -3.95
CA SER A 142 5.01 -8.48 -5.04
C SER A 142 3.70 -7.89 -4.51
N PHE A 143 3.17 -8.46 -3.43
CA PHE A 143 1.98 -7.95 -2.75
C PHE A 143 2.21 -6.53 -2.20
N LEU A 144 3.34 -6.29 -1.52
CA LEU A 144 3.72 -4.98 -1.02
C LEU A 144 3.83 -3.95 -2.15
N GLN A 145 4.49 -4.29 -3.25
CA GLN A 145 4.63 -3.42 -4.42
C GLN A 145 3.26 -3.03 -4.99
N GLN A 146 2.36 -4.01 -5.17
CA GLN A 146 1.00 -3.75 -5.65
C GLN A 146 0.20 -2.89 -4.68
N MET A 147 0.32 -3.13 -3.37
CA MET A 147 -0.33 -2.32 -2.33
C MET A 147 0.14 -0.86 -2.38
N LEU A 148 1.45 -0.62 -2.46
CA LEU A 148 2.01 0.74 -2.52
C LEU A 148 1.57 1.48 -3.78
N LEU A 149 1.63 0.83 -4.95
CA LEU A 149 1.17 1.43 -6.20
C LEU A 149 -0.34 1.69 -6.20
N GLY A 150 -1.14 0.76 -5.65
CA GLY A 150 -2.60 0.92 -5.53
C GLY A 150 -2.99 2.07 -4.60
N ILE A 151 -2.33 2.19 -3.44
CA ILE A 151 -2.52 3.32 -2.53
C ILE A 151 -2.13 4.64 -3.22
N TYR A 152 -1.01 4.65 -3.94
CA TYR A 152 -0.57 5.85 -4.65
C TYR A 152 -1.58 6.29 -5.72
N LEU A 153 -2.13 5.34 -6.49
CA LEU A 153 -3.20 5.59 -7.46
C LEU A 153 -4.45 6.19 -6.79
N LEU A 154 -4.92 5.59 -5.71
CA LEU A 154 -6.12 6.04 -5.00
C LEU A 154 -5.93 7.45 -4.41
N LEU A 155 -4.76 7.77 -3.87
CA LEU A 155 -4.45 9.11 -3.37
C LEU A 155 -4.38 10.15 -4.50
N GLN A 156 -3.81 9.80 -5.65
CA GLN A 156 -3.82 10.69 -6.82
C GLN A 156 -5.25 11.00 -7.28
N MET A 157 -6.13 10.00 -7.29
CA MET A 157 -7.54 10.23 -7.61
C MET A 157 -8.25 11.12 -6.60
N GLN A 158 -7.98 10.95 -5.31
CA GLN A 158 -8.51 11.83 -4.27
C GLN A 158 -8.00 13.27 -4.43
N ASP A 159 -6.73 13.47 -4.78
CA ASP A 159 -6.16 14.79 -5.06
C ASP A 159 -6.82 15.47 -6.28
N LEU A 160 -7.02 14.72 -7.36
CA LEU A 160 -7.74 15.19 -8.54
C LEU A 160 -9.20 15.56 -8.20
N LEU A 161 -9.88 14.74 -7.40
CA LEU A 161 -11.23 15.00 -6.94
C LEU A 161 -11.32 16.28 -6.09
N ASN A 162 -10.37 16.49 -5.19
CA ASN A 162 -10.27 17.71 -4.39
C ASN A 162 -10.02 18.94 -5.26
N THR A 163 -9.19 18.81 -6.31
CA THR A 163 -8.97 19.87 -7.29
C THR A 163 -10.27 20.25 -8.01
N LEU A 164 -11.04 19.26 -8.47
CA LEU A 164 -12.33 19.51 -9.14
C LEU A 164 -13.36 20.13 -8.20
N ARG A 165 -13.46 19.67 -6.95
CA ARG A 165 -14.33 20.26 -5.90
C ARG A 165 -14.01 21.73 -5.63
N ALA A 166 -12.73 22.08 -5.69
CA ALA A 166 -12.28 23.47 -5.58
C ALA A 166 -12.50 24.29 -6.87
N SER A 167 -13.27 23.78 -7.84
CA SER A 167 -13.46 24.38 -9.17
C SER A 167 -12.16 24.57 -9.95
N GLY A 168 -11.11 23.82 -9.59
CA GLY A 168 -9.83 23.81 -10.28
C GLY A 168 -9.85 22.96 -11.55
N THR A 169 -8.88 23.19 -12.42
CA THR A 169 -8.68 22.43 -13.65
C THR A 169 -7.58 21.37 -13.46
N LEU A 170 -7.79 20.17 -13.99
CA LEU A 170 -6.78 19.11 -13.95
C LEU A 170 -5.61 19.45 -14.88
N THR A 171 -4.37 19.40 -14.36
CA THR A 171 -3.18 19.68 -15.17
C THR A 171 -2.73 18.44 -15.94
N ASN A 172 -2.12 18.63 -17.11
CA ASN A 172 -1.56 17.53 -17.91
C ASN A 172 -0.54 16.69 -17.12
N ALA A 173 0.21 17.30 -16.20
CA ALA A 173 1.18 16.59 -15.36
C ALA A 173 0.50 15.62 -14.38
N GLN A 174 -0.58 16.03 -13.72
CA GLN A 174 -1.33 15.16 -12.82
C GLN A 174 -1.99 14.00 -13.58
N ILE A 175 -2.52 14.27 -14.78
CA ILE A 175 -3.11 13.23 -15.65
C ILE A 175 -2.04 12.23 -16.12
N ALA A 176 -0.88 12.72 -16.58
CA ALA A 176 0.22 11.86 -17.01
C ALA A 176 0.73 10.96 -15.86
N LEU A 177 0.81 11.52 -14.65
CA LEU A 177 1.20 10.78 -13.45
C LEU A 177 0.18 9.68 -13.09
N LEU A 178 -1.12 9.99 -13.20
CA LEU A 178 -2.20 9.01 -12.99
C LEU A 178 -2.06 7.82 -13.94
N PHE A 179 -1.94 8.09 -15.24
CA PHE A 179 -1.82 7.02 -16.24
C PHE A 179 -0.49 6.25 -16.14
N SER A 180 0.61 6.91 -15.76
CA SER A 180 1.87 6.24 -15.45
C SER A 180 1.71 5.26 -14.28
N THR A 181 1.00 5.68 -13.23
CA THR A 181 0.72 4.84 -12.06
C THR A 181 -0.17 3.66 -12.42
N ILE A 182 -1.21 3.87 -13.24
CA ILE A 182 -2.05 2.78 -13.78
C ILE A 182 -1.23 1.77 -14.58
N ALA A 183 -0.34 2.23 -15.46
CA ALA A 183 0.53 1.36 -16.23
C ALA A 183 1.45 0.52 -15.33
N ASN A 184 2.03 1.13 -14.30
CA ASN A 184 2.87 0.44 -13.32
C ASN A 184 2.09 -0.61 -12.52
N VAL A 185 0.86 -0.31 -12.10
CA VAL A 185 0.00 -1.30 -11.44
C VAL A 185 -0.29 -2.47 -12.39
N ASN A 186 -0.74 -2.20 -13.61
CA ASN A 186 -1.08 -3.26 -14.57
C ASN A 186 0.13 -4.15 -14.90
N GLY A 187 1.33 -3.58 -14.98
CA GLY A 187 2.57 -4.33 -15.12
C GLY A 187 2.87 -5.24 -13.91
N ALA A 188 2.58 -4.77 -12.69
CA ALA A 188 2.78 -5.52 -11.45
C ALA A 188 1.69 -6.60 -11.19
N SER A 189 0.49 -6.43 -11.74
CA SER A 189 -0.68 -7.31 -11.54
C SER A 189 -0.66 -8.61 -12.36
N ASN A 190 0.25 -8.76 -13.34
CA ASN A 190 0.38 -9.98 -14.15
C ASN A 190 0.91 -11.22 -13.39
N SER A 191 1.02 -11.16 -12.05
CA SER A 191 1.57 -12.20 -11.17
C SER A 191 0.53 -13.09 -10.47
N GLY A 192 -0.73 -13.11 -10.93
CA GLY A 192 -1.65 -14.24 -10.69
C GLY A 192 -2.46 -14.25 -9.39
N ASN A 193 -2.57 -13.13 -8.67
CA ASN A 193 -3.44 -13.05 -7.50
C ASN A 193 -4.58 -12.04 -7.71
N SER A 194 -5.79 -12.56 -7.96
CA SER A 194 -7.05 -11.79 -8.09
C SER A 194 -7.51 -11.24 -6.73
N ASN A 195 -6.70 -10.38 -6.11
CA ASN A 195 -7.08 -9.70 -4.88
C ASN A 195 -8.12 -8.59 -5.15
N GLN A 196 -8.87 -8.21 -4.12
CA GLN A 196 -9.89 -7.15 -4.20
C GLN A 196 -9.31 -5.81 -4.68
N LEU A 197 -8.02 -5.55 -4.41
CA LEU A 197 -7.31 -4.38 -4.88
C LEU A 197 -7.17 -4.37 -6.41
N THR A 198 -6.78 -5.49 -7.02
CA THR A 198 -6.64 -5.62 -8.48
C THR A 198 -7.99 -5.40 -9.17
N GLN A 199 -9.08 -5.91 -8.59
CA GLN A 199 -10.44 -5.68 -9.09
C GLN A 199 -10.86 -4.22 -8.96
N ALA A 200 -10.57 -3.57 -7.83
CA ALA A 200 -10.86 -2.15 -7.62
C ALA A 200 -10.10 -1.27 -8.61
N ILE A 201 -8.81 -1.56 -8.84
CA ILE A 201 -7.97 -0.83 -9.78
C ILE A 201 -8.40 -1.08 -11.24
N THR A 202 -8.79 -2.31 -11.58
CA THR A 202 -9.35 -2.63 -12.90
C THR A 202 -10.66 -1.87 -13.13
N SER A 203 -11.52 -1.79 -12.12
CA SER A 203 -12.78 -1.04 -12.18
C SER A 203 -12.53 0.45 -12.37
N VAL A 204 -11.58 1.03 -11.65
CA VAL A 204 -11.15 2.44 -11.83
C VAL A 204 -10.60 2.66 -13.24
N THR A 205 -9.67 1.82 -13.69
CA THR A 205 -9.03 1.95 -15.00
C THR A 205 -10.05 1.86 -16.14
N SER A 206 -10.97 0.88 -16.04
CA SER A 206 -12.05 0.70 -17.00
C SER A 206 -13.04 1.87 -16.94
N GLY A 207 -13.37 2.35 -15.74
CA GLY A 207 -14.26 3.49 -15.55
C GLY A 207 -13.73 4.77 -16.18
N ILE A 208 -12.43 5.06 -16.00
CA ILE A 208 -11.78 6.20 -16.66
C ILE A 208 -11.79 6.00 -18.19
N THR A 209 -11.34 4.84 -18.67
CA THR A 209 -11.21 4.58 -20.12
C THR A 209 -12.55 4.62 -20.86
N ASN A 210 -13.63 4.16 -20.21
CA ASN A 210 -14.97 4.13 -20.78
C ASN A 210 -15.77 5.43 -20.55
N SER A 211 -15.22 6.39 -19.82
CA SER A 211 -15.86 7.69 -19.64
C SER A 211 -15.82 8.49 -20.94
N ALA A 212 -16.89 9.24 -21.21
CA ALA A 212 -16.95 10.10 -22.39
C ALA A 212 -15.84 11.16 -22.38
N GLY A 213 -15.36 11.57 -23.55
CA GLY A 213 -14.35 12.62 -23.69
C GLY A 213 -13.41 12.36 -24.86
N GLY A 214 -13.00 13.41 -25.56
CA GLY A 214 -12.02 13.35 -26.66
C GLY A 214 -10.56 13.36 -26.18
N THR A 215 -10.32 13.63 -24.89
CA THR A 215 -8.99 13.65 -24.28
C THR A 215 -8.98 12.91 -22.95
N GLN A 216 -7.81 12.42 -22.51
CA GLN A 216 -7.65 11.75 -21.21
C GLN A 216 -8.08 12.64 -20.03
N ALA A 217 -7.82 13.95 -20.09
CA ALA A 217 -8.25 14.89 -19.05
C ALA A 217 -9.77 14.97 -18.96
N GLN A 218 -10.48 14.98 -20.09
CA GLN A 218 -11.94 14.95 -20.12
C GLN A 218 -12.49 13.63 -19.59
N GLN A 219 -11.88 12.50 -19.95
CA GLN A 219 -12.27 11.18 -19.46
C GLN A 219 -12.11 11.07 -17.94
N VAL A 220 -10.97 11.51 -17.40
CA VAL A 220 -10.73 11.53 -15.94
C VAL A 220 -11.70 12.47 -15.24
N SER A 221 -11.90 13.69 -15.76
CA SER A 221 -12.87 14.62 -15.17
C SER A 221 -14.27 14.01 -15.16
N ASN A 222 -14.75 13.46 -16.28
CA ASN A 222 -16.08 12.89 -16.39
C ASN A 222 -16.26 11.65 -15.50
N PHE A 223 -15.21 10.84 -15.35
CA PHE A 223 -15.21 9.72 -14.41
C PHE A 223 -15.32 10.18 -12.96
N LEU A 224 -14.63 11.26 -12.59
CA LEU A 224 -14.58 11.77 -11.22
C LEU A 224 -15.78 12.65 -10.84
N THR A 225 -16.47 13.28 -11.80
CA THR A 225 -17.62 14.17 -11.55
C THR A 225 -18.71 13.56 -10.64
N PRO A 226 -19.13 12.30 -10.80
CA PRO A 226 -20.12 11.68 -9.91
C PRO A 226 -19.68 11.53 -8.44
N PHE A 227 -18.39 11.73 -8.15
CA PHE A 227 -17.82 11.60 -6.82
C PHE A 227 -17.58 12.94 -6.12
N ILE A 228 -17.85 14.09 -6.79
CA ILE A 228 -17.72 15.46 -6.23
C ILE A 228 -18.81 15.67 -5.19
#